data_AF-A0A1V4RHM8-F1
#
_entry.id   AF-A0A1V4RHM8-F1
#
_cell.length_a   1.000
_cell.length_b   1.000
_cell.length_c   1.000
_cell.angle_alpha   90.00
_cell.angle_beta   90.00
_cell.angle_gamma   90.00
#
_symmetry.space_group_name_H-M   'P 1'
#
loop_
_entity.id
_entity.type
_entity.pdbx_description
1 polymer ?
#
loop_
_entity_poly.entity_id
_entity_poly.type
_entity_poly.pdbx_seq_one_letter_code
_entity_poly.pdbx_strand_id
1 'polypeptide(L)'
;MFPLPIITLVPFAYPDYPQDVVQRFIESSSKMIGSLDVTLTVTAPVVVADDAEEVRRQIRDADSDLIVALLVTWVEAPNLVATLRDFFGRPLLLWSHTTYREGDEIITLGPIPAAGVIRETLEEMEVRFKFIYGPPDSAAVGEQIASSARVASAVRARSERYQSDPYHESLCRAGPSEAGT
;
A
#
# COMPACT_ATOMS: atom_id res chain seq x y z
N MET A 1 8.34 23.69 -7.93
CA MET A 1 7.13 22.90 -7.65
C MET A 1 7.60 21.48 -7.36
N PHE A 2 7.31 20.93 -6.17
CA PHE A 2 7.62 19.53 -5.90
C PHE A 2 6.66 18.65 -6.71
N PRO A 3 7.10 17.49 -7.23
CA PRO A 3 6.20 16.54 -7.86
C PRO A 3 5.12 16.09 -6.87
N LEU A 4 3.92 15.81 -7.37
CA LEU A 4 2.86 15.24 -6.54
C LEU A 4 3.27 13.83 -6.09
N PRO A 5 3.01 13.44 -4.83
CA PRO A 5 3.27 12.08 -4.39
C PRO A 5 2.56 11.04 -5.26
N ILE A 6 3.24 9.95 -5.58
CA ILE A 6 2.66 8.86 -6.37
C ILE A 6 2.17 7.77 -5.41
N ILE A 7 0.90 7.41 -5.49
CA ILE A 7 0.27 6.34 -4.71
C ILE A 7 -0.10 5.19 -5.66
N THR A 8 0.23 3.96 -5.26
CA THR A 8 -0.41 2.75 -5.81
C THR A 8 -1.39 2.20 -4.80
N LEU A 9 -2.67 2.16 -5.17
CA LEU A 9 -3.73 1.50 -4.40
C LEU A 9 -3.82 0.04 -4.85
N VAL A 10 -3.69 -0.88 -3.89
CA VAL A 10 -3.75 -2.33 -4.10
C VAL A 10 -4.94 -2.89 -3.33
N PRO A 11 -6.08 -3.13 -4.00
CA PRO A 11 -7.24 -3.72 -3.34
C PRO A 11 -7.05 -5.22 -3.08
N PHE A 12 -7.47 -5.66 -1.91
CA PHE A 12 -7.55 -7.06 -1.54
C PHE A 12 -8.99 -7.41 -1.16
N ALA A 13 -9.46 -8.56 -1.68
CA ALA A 13 -10.80 -9.06 -1.43
C ALA A 13 -10.81 -10.59 -1.31
N TYR A 14 -12.01 -11.17 -1.21
CA TYR A 14 -12.25 -12.60 -1.12
C TYR A 14 -13.38 -13.02 -2.08
N PRO A 15 -13.28 -14.19 -2.75
CA PRO A 15 -14.15 -14.53 -3.89
C PRO A 15 -15.63 -14.67 -3.52
N ASP A 16 -15.95 -15.03 -2.28
CA ASP A 16 -17.31 -15.36 -1.85
C ASP A 16 -18.19 -14.13 -1.54
N TYR A 17 -17.66 -12.92 -1.67
CA TYR A 17 -18.45 -11.69 -1.51
C TYR A 17 -19.05 -11.20 -2.83
N PRO A 18 -20.21 -10.50 -2.79
CA PRO A 18 -20.81 -9.90 -3.98
C PRO A 18 -19.86 -8.93 -4.68
N GLN A 19 -19.54 -9.24 -5.94
CA GLN A 19 -18.51 -8.53 -6.70
C GLN A 19 -18.87 -7.07 -6.97
N ASP A 20 -20.16 -6.76 -7.13
CA ASP A 20 -20.69 -5.41 -7.29
C ASP A 20 -20.43 -4.55 -6.04
N VAL A 21 -20.61 -5.13 -4.84
CA VAL A 21 -20.35 -4.43 -3.58
C VAL A 21 -18.85 -4.20 -3.38
N VAL A 22 -18.02 -5.21 -3.67
CA VAL A 22 -16.56 -5.11 -3.63
C VAL A 22 -16.09 -3.99 -4.56
N GLN A 23 -16.53 -4.02 -5.82
CA GLN A 23 -16.17 -3.03 -6.83
C GLN A 23 -16.60 -1.62 -6.42
N ARG A 24 -17.83 -1.46 -5.91
CA ARG A 24 -18.35 -0.18 -5.38
C ARG A 24 -17.43 0.42 -4.31
N PHE A 25 -16.91 -0.41 -3.40
CA PHE A 25 -15.99 0.05 -2.36
C PHE A 25 -14.61 0.41 -2.90
N ILE A 26 -14.06 -0.39 -3.82
CA ILE A 26 -12.79 -0.07 -4.48
C ILE A 26 -12.89 1.26 -5.23
N GLU A 27 -13.97 1.48 -5.98
CA GLU A 27 -14.23 2.72 -6.72
C GLU A 27 -14.36 3.92 -5.78
N SER A 28 -15.13 3.78 -4.69
CA SER A 28 -15.29 4.84 -3.69
C SER A 28 -13.95 5.24 -3.06
N SER A 29 -13.12 4.24 -2.74
CA SER A 29 -11.79 4.44 -2.17
C SER A 29 -10.82 5.08 -3.15
N SER A 30 -10.84 4.62 -4.39
CA SER A 30 -10.05 5.18 -5.49
C SER A 30 -10.43 6.64 -5.75
N LYS A 31 -11.73 6.95 -5.77
CA LYS A 31 -12.24 8.30 -5.94
C LYS A 31 -11.82 9.23 -4.80
N MET A 32 -11.85 8.75 -3.55
CA MET A 32 -11.36 9.55 -2.43
C MET A 32 -9.88 9.86 -2.58
N ILE A 33 -9.03 8.86 -2.83
CA ILE A 33 -7.59 9.11 -2.97
C ILE A 33 -7.31 10.02 -4.18
N GLY A 34 -8.02 9.82 -5.29
CA GLY A 34 -7.89 10.66 -6.49
C GLY A 34 -8.38 12.09 -6.32
N SER A 35 -9.13 12.40 -5.26
CA SER A 35 -9.52 13.77 -4.90
C SER A 35 -8.45 14.52 -4.10
N LEU A 36 -7.39 13.82 -3.67
CA LEU A 36 -6.24 14.40 -2.98
C LEU A 36 -5.21 14.95 -4.00
N ASP A 37 -4.31 15.81 -3.55
CA ASP A 37 -3.16 16.31 -4.34
C ASP A 37 -2.08 15.22 -4.53
N VAL A 38 -2.40 14.15 -5.24
CA VAL A 38 -1.55 12.97 -5.49
C VAL A 38 -1.74 12.45 -6.91
N THR A 39 -0.77 11.68 -7.41
CA THR A 39 -0.95 10.84 -8.60
C THR A 39 -1.36 9.45 -8.15
N LEU A 40 -2.49 8.94 -8.63
CA LEU A 40 -3.02 7.64 -8.23
C LEU A 40 -2.93 6.63 -9.37
N THR A 41 -2.33 5.47 -9.08
CA THR A 41 -2.49 4.24 -9.86
C THR A 41 -3.30 3.24 -9.04
N VAL A 42 -4.28 2.59 -9.64
CA VAL A 42 -5.08 1.54 -8.99
C VAL A 42 -4.79 0.24 -9.70
N THR A 43 -4.42 -0.80 -8.95
CA THR A 43 -4.20 -2.12 -9.54
C THR A 43 -5.50 -2.90 -9.72
N ALA A 44 -5.44 -4.01 -10.45
CA ALA A 44 -6.46 -5.05 -10.30
C ALA A 44 -6.57 -5.50 -8.82
N PRO A 45 -7.78 -5.90 -8.35
CA PRO A 45 -7.92 -6.47 -7.03
C PRO A 45 -7.23 -7.84 -6.94
N VAL A 46 -6.64 -8.13 -5.79
CA VAL A 46 -6.15 -9.47 -5.46
C VAL A 46 -7.25 -10.22 -4.72
N VAL A 47 -7.82 -11.23 -5.35
CA VAL A 47 -8.90 -12.06 -4.82
C VAL A 47 -8.39 -13.47 -4.51
N VAL A 48 -7.56 -14.00 -5.40
CA VAL A 48 -6.92 -15.32 -5.29
C VAL A 48 -5.41 -15.21 -5.48
N ALA A 49 -4.68 -16.29 -5.18
CA ALA A 49 -3.22 -16.31 -5.28
C ALA A 49 -2.70 -16.02 -6.70
N ASP A 50 -3.44 -16.44 -7.73
CA ASP A 50 -3.05 -16.28 -9.14
C ASP A 50 -3.05 -14.80 -9.59
N ASP A 51 -3.79 -13.92 -8.90
CA ASP A 51 -3.82 -12.49 -9.21
C ASP A 51 -2.50 -11.79 -8.83
N ALA A 52 -1.73 -12.38 -7.90
CA ALA A 52 -0.59 -11.73 -7.29
C ALA A 52 0.52 -11.37 -8.29
N GLU A 53 0.75 -12.18 -9.34
CA GLU A 53 1.81 -11.92 -10.31
C GLU A 53 1.57 -10.67 -11.14
N GLU A 54 0.36 -10.55 -11.67
CA GLU A 54 -0.02 -9.39 -12.48
C GLU A 54 -0.07 -8.12 -11.63
N VAL A 55 -0.59 -8.20 -10.40
CA VAL A 55 -0.60 -7.05 -9.48
C VAL A 55 0.83 -6.65 -9.07
N ARG A 56 1.74 -7.61 -8.82
CA ARG A 56 3.16 -7.32 -8.59
C ARG A 56 3.79 -6.56 -9.77
N ARG A 57 3.43 -6.92 -11.00
CA ARG A 57 3.91 -6.21 -12.20
C ARG A 57 3.40 -4.77 -12.22
N GLN A 58 2.11 -4.56 -11.97
CA GLN A 58 1.52 -3.21 -11.91
C GLN A 58 2.16 -2.34 -10.82
N ILE A 59 2.46 -2.89 -9.63
CA ILE A 59 3.13 -2.16 -8.54
C ILE A 59 4.57 -1.75 -8.91
N ARG A 60 5.29 -2.58 -9.68
CA ARG A 60 6.63 -2.24 -10.21
C ARG A 60 6.55 -1.12 -11.23
N ASP A 61 5.64 -1.26 -12.20
CA ASP A 61 5.52 -0.32 -13.31
C ASP A 61 5.07 1.08 -12.85
N ALA A 62 4.28 1.16 -11.77
CA ALA A 62 3.80 2.43 -11.22
C ALA A 62 4.88 3.24 -10.47
N ASP A 63 5.97 2.60 -10.03
CA ASP A 63 7.09 3.22 -9.31
C ASP A 63 6.65 4.24 -8.22
N SER A 64 5.67 3.85 -7.39
CA SER A 64 5.04 4.75 -6.42
C SER A 64 5.89 5.09 -5.19
N ASP A 65 5.60 6.24 -4.58
CA ASP A 65 6.18 6.66 -3.30
C ASP A 65 5.55 5.88 -2.14
N LEU A 66 4.23 5.64 -2.21
CA LEU A 66 3.44 4.94 -1.20
C LEU A 66 2.66 3.80 -1.85
N ILE A 67 2.64 2.65 -1.18
CA ILE A 67 1.71 1.55 -1.47
C ILE A 67 0.60 1.59 -0.42
N VAL A 68 -0.65 1.61 -0.87
CA VAL A 68 -1.83 1.51 0.00
C VAL A 68 -2.45 0.14 -0.22
N ALA A 69 -2.28 -0.76 0.75
CA ALA A 69 -2.97 -2.05 0.77
C ALA A 69 -4.37 -1.83 1.36
N LEU A 70 -5.40 -1.95 0.50
CA LEU A 70 -6.78 -1.70 0.86
C LEU A 70 -7.51 -3.02 1.12
N LEU A 71 -8.04 -3.20 2.32
CA LEU A 71 -8.87 -4.34 2.70
C LEU A 71 -10.35 -3.93 2.66
N VAL A 72 -11.09 -4.42 1.66
CA VAL A 72 -12.54 -4.17 1.52
C VAL A 72 -13.41 -5.31 2.05
N THR A 73 -12.84 -6.52 2.15
CA THR A 73 -13.48 -7.73 2.68
C THR A 73 -12.53 -8.53 3.57
N TRP A 74 -12.90 -9.76 3.97
CA TRP A 74 -11.92 -10.76 4.39
C TRP A 74 -10.80 -10.90 3.35
N VAL A 75 -9.59 -11.25 3.79
CA VAL A 75 -8.41 -11.44 2.93
C VAL A 75 -7.54 -12.53 3.54
N GLU A 76 -7.10 -13.46 2.71
CA GLU A 76 -6.12 -14.48 3.08
C GLU A 76 -4.71 -13.86 3.16
N ALA A 77 -4.06 -13.97 4.32
CA ALA A 77 -2.70 -13.45 4.51
C ALA A 77 -1.68 -13.93 3.45
N PRO A 78 -1.71 -15.20 2.99
CA PRO A 78 -0.85 -15.64 1.90
C PRO A 78 -0.99 -14.84 0.61
N ASN A 79 -2.20 -14.39 0.24
CA ASN A 79 -2.42 -13.60 -0.98
C ASN A 79 -1.78 -12.21 -0.85
N LEU A 80 -1.90 -11.58 0.32
CA LEU A 80 -1.26 -10.30 0.61
C LEU A 80 0.26 -10.42 0.59
N VAL A 81 0.81 -11.42 1.27
CA VAL A 81 2.26 -11.66 1.32
C VAL A 81 2.80 -11.97 -0.07
N ALA A 82 2.16 -12.87 -0.83
CA ALA A 82 2.57 -13.20 -2.19
C ALA A 82 2.56 -11.97 -3.12
N THR A 83 1.69 -11.00 -2.85
CA THR A 83 1.61 -9.76 -3.64
C THR A 83 2.63 -8.71 -3.20
N LEU A 84 2.84 -8.53 -1.89
CA LEU A 84 3.55 -7.36 -1.36
C LEU A 84 4.97 -7.64 -0.85
N ARG A 85 5.39 -8.91 -0.74
CA ARG A 85 6.67 -9.29 -0.12
C ARG A 85 7.88 -8.56 -0.71
N ASP A 86 7.94 -8.41 -2.03
CA ASP A 86 9.05 -7.73 -2.73
C ASP A 86 9.09 -6.22 -2.43
N PHE A 87 8.04 -5.67 -1.83
CA PHE A 87 7.86 -4.24 -1.58
C PHE A 87 7.85 -3.86 -0.10
N PHE A 88 8.07 -4.80 0.83
CA PHE A 88 8.06 -4.52 2.28
C PHE A 88 9.16 -3.54 2.75
N GLY A 89 10.18 -3.30 1.92
CA GLY A 89 11.15 -2.22 2.15
C GLY A 89 10.65 -0.81 1.79
N ARG A 90 9.49 -0.69 1.13
CA ARG A 90 8.90 0.57 0.66
C ARG A 90 7.85 1.07 1.66
N PRO A 91 7.53 2.38 1.67
CA PRO A 91 6.44 2.90 2.48
C PRO A 91 5.11 2.18 2.19
N LEU A 92 4.55 1.54 3.22
CA LEU A 92 3.32 0.76 3.16
C LEU A 92 2.29 1.32 4.13
N LEU A 93 1.07 1.54 3.63
CA LEU A 93 -0.09 1.89 4.43
C LEU A 93 -1.15 0.79 4.28
N LEU A 94 -1.54 0.18 5.39
CA LEU A 94 -2.63 -0.78 5.45
C LEU A 94 -3.91 -0.03 5.82
N TRP A 95 -4.87 -0.01 4.91
CA TRP A 95 -6.16 0.64 5.10
C TRP A 95 -7.27 -0.40 5.10
N SER A 96 -7.94 -0.55 6.23
CA SER A 96 -9.13 -1.40 6.34
C SER A 96 -10.41 -0.59 6.27
N HIS A 97 -11.36 -1.03 5.45
CA HIS A 97 -12.76 -0.62 5.63
C HIS A 97 -13.31 -1.16 6.94
N THR A 98 -14.49 -0.68 7.33
CA THR A 98 -15.22 -1.06 8.54
C THR A 98 -16.59 -1.63 8.15
N THR A 99 -17.56 -1.53 9.06
CA THR A 99 -18.97 -1.67 8.73
C THR A 99 -19.43 -0.55 7.80
N TYR A 100 -20.49 -0.85 7.03
CA TYR A 100 -21.23 0.12 6.22
C TYR A 100 -22.74 -0.04 6.49
N ARG A 101 -23.51 0.98 6.11
CA ARG A 101 -24.98 0.93 6.20
C ARG A 101 -25.59 0.62 4.85
N GLU A 102 -26.57 -0.28 4.84
CA GLU A 102 -27.43 -0.57 3.68
C GLU A 102 -28.87 -0.52 4.18
N GLY A 103 -29.60 0.55 3.86
CA GLY A 103 -30.88 0.85 4.51
C GLY A 103 -30.73 1.04 6.03
N ASP A 104 -31.50 0.27 6.80
CA ASP A 104 -31.47 0.27 8.27
C ASP A 104 -30.47 -0.72 8.87
N GLU A 105 -29.78 -1.51 8.03
CA GLU A 105 -28.85 -2.55 8.48
C GLU A 105 -27.40 -2.04 8.53
N ILE A 106 -26.64 -2.55 9.50
CA ILE A 106 -25.18 -2.38 9.58
C ILE A 106 -24.55 -3.69 9.14
N ILE A 107 -23.88 -3.67 8.00
CA ILE A 107 -23.28 -4.83 7.36
C ILE A 107 -21.74 -4.71 7.42
N THR A 108 -21.06 -5.85 7.41
CA THR A 108 -19.60 -5.94 7.26
C THR A 108 -19.25 -7.05 6.29
N LEU A 109 -18.23 -6.82 5.46
CA LEU A 109 -17.65 -7.85 4.60
C LEU A 109 -16.41 -8.50 5.24
N GLY A 110 -16.22 -8.35 6.55
CA GLY A 110 -15.06 -8.89 7.26
C GLY A 110 -13.70 -8.17 7.10
N PRO A 111 -13.57 -6.89 6.65
CA PRO A 111 -12.26 -6.27 6.50
C PRO A 111 -11.50 -6.05 7.82
N ILE A 112 -12.20 -5.76 8.93
CA ILE A 112 -11.55 -5.58 10.24
C ILE A 112 -10.97 -6.89 10.80
N PRO A 113 -11.70 -8.03 10.78
CA PRO A 113 -11.09 -9.33 11.07
C PRO A 113 -9.86 -9.63 10.21
N ALA A 114 -9.92 -9.37 8.90
CA ALA A 114 -8.75 -9.53 8.02
C ALA A 114 -7.61 -8.62 8.44
N ALA A 115 -7.89 -7.36 8.77
CA ALA A 115 -6.89 -6.42 9.27
C ALA A 115 -6.17 -6.96 10.51
N GLY A 116 -6.87 -7.62 11.44
CA GLY A 116 -6.23 -8.27 12.59
C GLY A 116 -5.18 -9.31 12.18
N VAL A 117 -5.55 -10.23 11.28
CA VAL A 117 -4.64 -11.29 10.80
C VAL A 117 -3.50 -10.73 9.97
N ILE A 118 -3.79 -9.79 9.07
CA ILE A 118 -2.77 -9.15 8.23
C ILE A 118 -1.79 -8.34 9.07
N ARG A 119 -2.28 -7.58 10.05
CA ARG A 119 -1.41 -6.80 10.94
C ARG A 119 -0.44 -7.70 11.68
N GLU A 120 -0.93 -8.73 12.35
CA GLU A 120 -0.08 -9.70 13.05
C GLU A 120 0.94 -10.32 12.09
N THR A 121 0.50 -10.71 10.88
CA THR A 121 1.39 -11.27 9.86
C THR A 121 2.50 -10.29 9.48
N LEU A 122 2.19 -9.02 9.25
CA LEU A 122 3.16 -8.00 8.90
C LEU A 122 4.11 -7.68 10.06
N GLU A 123 3.59 -7.63 11.29
CA GLU A 123 4.36 -7.38 12.51
C GLU A 123 5.36 -8.53 12.77
N GLU A 124 4.94 -9.80 12.66
CA GLU A 124 5.80 -10.99 12.77
C GLU A 124 6.86 -11.08 11.66
N MET A 125 6.56 -10.52 10.48
CA MET A 125 7.50 -10.41 9.37
C MET A 125 8.40 -9.17 9.46
N GLU A 126 8.33 -8.42 10.56
CA GLU A 126 9.10 -7.19 10.82
C GLU A 126 8.89 -6.10 9.74
N VAL A 127 7.74 -6.12 9.08
CA VAL A 127 7.40 -5.15 8.03
C VAL A 127 7.07 -3.81 8.68
N ARG A 128 7.62 -2.73 8.13
CA ARG A 128 7.26 -1.37 8.56
C ARG A 128 6.05 -0.89 7.78
N PHE A 129 4.93 -0.72 8.47
CA PHE A 129 3.70 -0.20 7.87
C PHE A 129 2.97 0.74 8.83
N LYS A 130 2.09 1.58 8.27
CA LYS A 130 1.09 2.34 9.04
C LYS A 130 -0.27 1.72 8.85
N PHE A 131 -1.01 1.48 9.94
CA PHE A 131 -2.39 1.03 9.87
C PHE A 131 -3.37 2.17 10.07
N ILE A 132 -4.39 2.23 9.22
CA ILE A 132 -5.57 3.08 9.40
C ILE A 132 -6.84 2.27 9.10
N TYR A 133 -7.97 2.75 9.60
CA TYR A 133 -9.27 2.16 9.29
C TYR A 133 -10.34 3.24 9.19
N GLY A 134 -11.39 2.93 8.43
CA GLY A 134 -12.55 3.79 8.28
C GLY A 134 -13.07 3.81 6.84
N PRO A 135 -14.26 4.39 6.64
CA PRO A 135 -14.88 4.48 5.32
C PRO A 135 -14.19 5.57 4.46
N PRO A 136 -14.33 5.51 3.13
CA PRO A 136 -13.70 6.45 2.20
C PRO A 136 -14.27 7.87 2.28
N ASP A 137 -15.43 8.09 2.89
CA ASP A 137 -16.00 9.43 3.12
C ASP A 137 -15.46 10.10 4.41
N SER A 138 -14.61 9.40 5.16
CA SER A 138 -13.97 9.96 6.35
C SER A 138 -12.85 10.93 6.01
N ALA A 139 -13.03 12.21 6.35
CA ALA A 139 -11.99 13.23 6.21
C ALA A 139 -10.68 12.84 6.91
N ALA A 140 -10.78 12.22 8.09
CA ALA A 140 -9.62 11.77 8.85
C ALA A 140 -8.83 10.66 8.14
N VAL A 141 -9.49 9.79 7.34
CA VAL A 141 -8.82 8.78 6.52
C VAL A 141 -8.07 9.47 5.38
N GLY A 142 -8.73 10.40 4.67
CA GLY A 142 -8.11 11.16 3.58
C GLY A 142 -6.89 11.96 4.03
N GLU A 143 -6.98 12.67 5.17
CA GLU A 143 -5.86 13.41 5.75
C GLU A 143 -4.68 12.50 6.11
N GLN A 144 -4.94 11.33 6.68
CA GLN A 144 -3.90 10.38 7.03
C GLN A 144 -3.19 9.79 5.81
N ILE A 145 -3.93 9.49 4.73
CA ILE A 145 -3.35 9.02 3.46
C ILE A 145 -2.53 10.13 2.82
N ALA A 146 -3.06 11.35 2.72
CA ALA A 146 -2.34 12.50 2.16
C ALA A 146 -1.05 12.80 2.92
N SER A 147 -1.10 12.79 4.26
CA SER A 147 0.06 12.96 5.13
C SER A 147 1.10 11.86 4.89
N SER A 148 0.67 10.60 4.88
CA SER A 148 1.55 9.46 4.63
C SER A 148 2.21 9.50 3.25
N ALA A 149 1.49 9.94 2.22
CA ALA A 149 2.02 10.06 0.87
C ALA A 149 3.11 11.15 0.77
N ARG A 150 2.89 12.31 1.41
CA ARG A 150 3.91 13.38 1.49
C ARG A 150 5.17 12.92 2.21
N VAL A 151 5.03 12.20 3.33
CA VAL A 151 6.17 11.64 4.07
C VAL A 151 6.92 10.62 3.22
N ALA A 152 6.20 9.71 2.56
CA ALA A 152 6.78 8.68 1.70
C ALA A 152 7.60 9.29 0.55
N SER A 153 7.04 10.31 -0.13
CA SER A 153 7.71 11.04 -1.20
C SER A 153 8.98 11.75 -0.70
N ALA A 154 8.95 12.36 0.49
CA ALA A 154 10.13 13.00 1.09
C ALA A 154 11.23 11.98 1.47
N VAL A 155 10.86 10.80 2.00
CA VAL A 155 11.81 9.72 2.34
C VAL A 155 12.50 9.20 1.07
N ARG A 156 11.75 9.02 0.00
CA ARG A 156 12.29 8.59 -1.29
C ARG A 156 13.27 9.61 -1.86
N ALA A 157 12.86 10.88 -1.96
CA ALA A 157 13.71 11.96 -2.47
C ALA A 157 15.02 12.11 -1.68
N ARG A 158 14.99 11.89 -0.36
CA ARG A 158 16.20 11.85 0.48
C ARG A 158 17.11 10.67 0.14
N SER A 159 16.52 9.50 -0.07
CA SER A 159 17.28 8.27 -0.37
C SER A 159 17.98 8.36 -1.73
N GLU A 160 17.29 8.88 -2.74
CA GLU A 160 17.85 9.14 -4.07
C GLU A 160 19.00 10.15 -4.01
N ARG A 161 18.83 11.25 -3.27
CA ARG A 161 19.90 12.24 -3.07
C ARG A 161 21.13 11.63 -2.41
N TYR A 162 20.96 10.80 -1.38
CA TYR A 162 22.07 10.12 -0.71
C TYR A 162 22.82 9.16 -1.64
N GLN A 163 22.10 8.42 -2.48
CA GLN A 163 22.69 7.52 -3.47
C GLN A 163 23.44 8.28 -4.58
N SER A 164 22.98 9.48 -4.94
CA SER A 164 23.63 10.36 -5.92
C SER A 164 24.78 11.22 -5.35
N ASP A 165 25.09 11.11 -4.06
CA ASP A 165 26.15 11.88 -3.42
C ASP A 165 27.54 11.37 -3.89
N PRO A 166 28.39 12.21 -4.51
CA PRO A 166 29.72 11.81 -4.99
C PRO A 166 30.63 11.24 -3.87
N TYR A 167 30.37 11.56 -2.61
CA TYR A 167 31.09 10.96 -1.48
C TYR A 167 30.65 9.51 -1.18
N HIS A 168 29.40 9.14 -1.47
CA HIS A 168 28.93 7.75 -1.34
C HIS A 168 29.47 6.87 -2.47
N GLU A 169 29.52 7.39 -3.71
CA GLU A 169 30.06 6.65 -4.87
C GLU A 169 31.57 6.37 -4.74
N SER A 170 32.33 7.31 -4.16
CA SER A 170 33.77 7.13 -3.90
C SER A 170 34.06 6.11 -2.79
N LEU A 171 33.21 6.02 -1.76
CA LEU A 171 33.30 4.98 -0.71
C LEU A 171 32.95 3.58 -1.24
N CYS A 172 31.99 3.44 -2.15
CA CYS A 172 31.67 2.16 -2.79
C CYS A 172 32.74 1.71 -3.81
N ARG A 173 33.42 2.64 -4.50
CA ARG A 173 34.55 2.31 -5.40
C ARG A 173 35.84 1.96 -4.66
N ALA A 174 36.01 2.44 -3.44
CA ALA A 174 37.09 2.03 -2.55
C ALA A 174 36.78 0.67 -1.89
N GLY A 175 36.57 -0.37 -2.70
CA GLY A 175 36.65 -1.75 -2.21
C GLY A 175 38.06 -2.03 -1.67
N PRO A 176 38.24 -3.02 -0.78
CA PRO A 176 39.48 -3.20 -0.03
C PRO A 176 40.66 -3.37 -1.00
N SER A 177 41.51 -2.36 -1.07
CA SER A 177 42.83 -2.49 -1.67
C SER A 177 43.58 -3.55 -0.88
N GLU A 178 44.05 -4.57 -1.58
CA GLU A 178 45.01 -5.56 -1.10
C GLU A 178 46.09 -4.86 -0.27
N ALA A 179 45.99 -5.01 1.05
CA ALA A 179 47.01 -4.59 2.00
C ALA A 179 47.25 -5.79 2.90
N GLY A 180 48.22 -6.62 2.51
CA GLY A 180 48.51 -7.84 3.27
C GLY A 180 49.56 -8.77 2.68
N THR A 181 50.76 -8.24 2.42
CA THR A 181 52.08 -8.93 2.35
C THR A 181 52.34 -9.97 1.27
#